data_AF-A0A1G2M9E1-F1
#
_entry.id   AF-A0A1G2M9E1-F1
#
_cell.length_a   1.000
_cell.length_b   1.000
_cell.length_c   1.000
_cell.angle_alpha   90.00
_cell.angle_beta   90.00
_cell.angle_gamma   90.00
#
_symmetry.space_group_name_H-M   'P 1'
#
loop_
_entity.id
_entity.type
_entity.pdbx_description
1 polymer ?
#
loop_
_entity_poly.entity_id
_entity_poly.type
_entity_poly.pdbx_seq_one_letter_code
_entity_poly.pdbx_strand_id
1 'polypeptide(L)' 'MKQRTFNQAAGTIFLVLGLLHLCRILQGWEAVINGWKAPMSLSYAVVIVAGYLSYHAFSLAKRDH' A
#
# COMPACT_ATOMS: atom_id res chain seq x y z
N MET A 1 19.06 -3.55 11.62
CA MET A 1 18.92 -3.10 10.22
C MET A 1 19.17 -1.60 10.18
N LYS A 2 19.77 -1.04 9.12
CA LYS A 2 19.88 0.43 9.00
C LYS A 2 18.48 1.02 8.73
N GLN A 3 18.18 2.17 9.34
CA GLN A 3 16.87 2.85 9.22
C GLN A 3 16.45 3.05 7.75
N ARG A 4 17.41 3.40 6.90
CA ARG A 4 17.23 3.49 5.45
C ARG A 4 16.69 2.20 4.81
N THR A 5 17.27 1.05 5.13
CA THR A 5 16.84 -0.25 4.57
C THR A 5 15.43 -0.61 5.02
N PHE A 6 15.09 -0.28 6.28
CA PHE A 6 13.74 -0.45 6.80
C PHE A 6 12.73 0.43 6.05
N ASN A 7 13.03 1.72 5.89
CA ASN A 7 12.18 2.67 5.18
C ASN A 7 11.96 2.25 3.71
N GLN A 8 13.00 1.75 3.03
CA GLN A 8 12.87 1.22 1.66
C GLN A 8 11.96 -0.01 1.61
N ALA A 9 12.16 -0.99 2.49
CA ALA A 9 11.34 -2.19 2.53
C ALA A 9 9.86 -1.86 2.81
N ALA A 10 9.60 -1.00 3.82
CA ALA A 10 8.26 -0.54 4.15
C ALA A 10 7.60 0.18 2.98
N GLY A 11 8.32 1.09 2.31
CA GLY A 11 7.82 1.81 1.14
C GLY A 11 7.46 0.88 -0.02
N THR A 12 8.30 -0.11 -0.32
CA THR A 12 8.03 -1.12 -1.36
C THR A 12 6.80 -1.96 -1.01
N ILE A 13 6.65 -2.40 0.24
CA ILE A 13 5.48 -3.19 0.65
C ILE A 13 4.20 -2.37 0.50
N PHE A 14 4.16 -1.14 1.01
CA PHE A 14 2.99 -0.28 0.87
C PHE A 14 2.68 0.07 -0.59
N LEU A 15 3.70 0.25 -1.43
CA LEU A 15 3.51 0.47 -2.85
C LEU A 15 2.85 -0.73 -3.53
N VAL A 16 3.35 -1.95 -3.29
CA VAL A 16 2.81 -3.18 -3.87
C VAL A 16 1.35 -3.39 -3.42
N LEU A 17 1.07 -3.20 -2.13
CA LEU A 17 -0.29 -3.30 -1.60
C LEU A 17 -1.22 -2.25 -2.22
N GLY A 18 -0.77 -0.98 -2.30
CA GLY A 18 -1.54 0.08 -2.94
C GLY A 18 -1.87 -0.23 -4.40
N LEU A 19 -0.91 -0.75 -5.17
CA LEU A 19 -1.13 -1.17 -6.55
C LEU A 19 -2.10 -2.35 -6.68
N LEU A 20 -2.03 -3.33 -5.77
CA LEU A 20 -2.96 -4.45 -5.73
C LEU A 20 -4.40 -3.96 -5.50
N HIS A 21 -4.60 -3.06 -4.54
CA HIS A 21 -5.93 -2.49 -4.28
C HIS A 21 -6.41 -1.57 -5.41
N LEU A 22 -5.50 -0.86 -6.08
CA LEU A 22 -5.85 -0.06 -7.26
C LEU A 22 -6.30 -0.95 -8.42
N CYS A 23 -5.58 -2.04 -8.69
CA CYS A 23 -5.95 -3.02 -9.71
C CYS A 23 -7.31 -3.64 -9.40
N ARG A 24 -7.56 -3.98 -8.12
CA ARG A 24 -8.85 -4.47 -7.64
C ARG A 24 -10.00 -3.49 -7.93
N ILE A 25 -9.79 -2.19 -7.69
CA ILE A 25 -10.78 -1.16 -7.98
C ILE A 25 -11.07 -1.10 -9.48
N LEU A 26 -10.04 -1.09 -10.32
CA LEU A 26 -10.17 -0.99 -11.78
C LEU A 26 -10.87 -2.21 -12.40
N GLN A 27 -10.59 -3.41 -11.88
CA GLN A 27 -11.20 -4.65 -12.36
C GLN A 27 -12.54 -4.98 -11.69
N GLY A 28 -12.92 -4.25 -10.63
CA GLY A 28 -14.14 -4.51 -9.88
C GLY A 28 -14.15 -5.86 -9.14
N TRP A 29 -12.98 -6.45 -8.86
CA TRP A 29 -12.89 -7.79 -8.29
C TRP A 29 -13.39 -7.83 -6.82
N GLU A 30 -14.37 -8.69 -6.55
CA GLU A 30 -14.79 -9.05 -5.19
C GLU A 30 -13.77 -9.95 -4.47
N ALA A 31 -13.17 -9.46 -3.37
CA ALA A 31 -12.47 -10.35 -2.42
C ALA A 31 -13.45 -10.82 -1.36
N VAL A 32 -13.53 -12.13 -1.25
CA VAL A 32 -14.25 -12.83 -0.20
C VAL A 32 -13.22 -13.51 0.69
N ILE A 33 -13.19 -13.14 1.97
CA ILE A 33 -12.27 -13.72 2.95
C ILE A 33 -13.14 -14.33 4.05
N ASN A 34 -13.08 -15.66 4.20
CA ASN A 34 -13.88 -16.40 5.18
C ASN A 34 -15.39 -16.06 5.13
N GLY A 35 -15.95 -15.92 3.92
CA GLY A 35 -17.36 -15.55 3.70
C GLY A 35 -17.66 -14.05 3.83
N TRP A 36 -16.72 -13.22 4.29
CA TRP A 36 -16.88 -11.76 4.30
C TRP A 36 -16.48 -11.14 2.96
N LYS A 37 -17.43 -10.46 2.31
CA LYS A 37 -17.16 -9.65 1.12
C LYS A 37 -16.53 -8.32 1.54
N ALA A 38 -15.23 -8.16 1.25
CA ALA A 38 -14.54 -6.91 1.55
C ALA A 38 -15.11 -5.77 0.69
N PRO A 39 -15.63 -4.69 1.30
CA PRO A 39 -16.30 -3.62 0.56
C PRO A 39 -15.31 -2.82 -0.29
N MET A 40 -15.78 -2.30 -1.43
CA MET A 40 -14.91 -1.54 -2.35
C MET A 40 -14.42 -0.23 -1.72
N SER A 41 -15.21 0.40 -0.85
CA SER A 41 -14.83 1.60 -0.08
C SER A 41 -13.54 1.41 0.72
N LEU A 42 -13.33 0.20 1.28
CA LEU A 42 -12.10 -0.14 1.99
C LEU A 42 -10.90 -0.13 1.05
N SER A 43 -11.06 -0.58 -0.19
CA SER A 43 -9.97 -0.59 -1.18
C SER A 43 -9.54 0.83 -1.53
N TYR A 44 -10.48 1.76 -1.70
CA TYR A 44 -10.15 3.18 -1.92
C TYR A 44 -9.36 3.78 -0.76
N ALA A 45 -9.79 3.51 0.48
CA ALA A 45 -9.08 3.98 1.68
C ALA A 45 -7.65 3.42 1.74
N VAL A 46 -7.47 2.12 1.46
CA VAL A 46 -6.16 1.49 1.45
C VAL A 46 -5.26 2.07 0.36
N VAL A 47 -5.77 2.33 -0.86
CA VAL A 47 -4.97 2.96 -1.92
C VAL A 47 -4.43 4.33 -1.48
N ILE A 48 -5.27 5.16 -0.87
CA ILE A 48 -4.88 6.50 -0.41
C ILE A 48 -3.82 6.41 0.69
N VAL A 49 -4.08 5.60 1.72
CA VAL A 49 -3.19 5.47 2.88
C VAL A 49 -1.86 4.81 2.49
N ALA A 50 -1.91 3.72 1.73
CA ALA A 50 -0.72 3.00 1.28
C ALA A 50 0.11 3.84 0.30
N GLY A 51 -0.54 4.60 -0.59
CA GLY A 51 0.13 5.55 -1.47
C GLY A 51 0.88 6.64 -0.68
N TYR A 52 0.22 7.21 0.32
CA TYR A 52 0.83 8.21 1.21
C TYR A 52 2.00 7.64 2.01
N LEU A 53 1.82 6.49 2.65
CA LEU A 53 2.87 5.81 3.42
C LEU A 53 4.08 5.43 2.56
N SER A 54 3.84 4.89 1.36
CA SER A 54 4.87 4.59 0.37
C SER A 54 5.70 5.83 0.02
N TYR A 55 5.02 6.94 -0.30
CA TYR A 55 5.68 8.20 -0.62
C TYR A 55 6.55 8.71 0.54
N HIS A 56 6.01 8.71 1.76
CA HIS A 56 6.75 9.13 2.94
C HIS A 56 7.94 8.22 3.25
N ALA A 57 7.78 6.91 3.12
CA ALA A 57 8.84 5.95 3.37
C ALA A 57 10.02 6.14 2.38
N PHE A 58 9.73 6.36 1.09
CA PHE A 58 10.77 6.67 0.10
C PHE A 58 11.40 8.06 0.30
N SER A 59 10.61 9.05 0.71
CA SER A 59 11.12 10.39 1.04
C SER A 59 12.08 10.36 2.22
N LEU A 60 11.74 9.65 3.30
CA LEU A 60 12.64 9.47 4.45
C LEU A 60 13.90 8.69 4.06
N ALA A 61 13.77 7.62 3.26
CA ALA A 61 14.93 6.86 2.79
C ALA A 61 15.91 7.68 1.92
N LYS A 62 15.44 8.77 1.28
CA LYS A 62 16.26 9.72 0.53
C LYS A 62 16.91 10.80 1.42
N ARG A 63 16.34 11.10 2.59
CA ARG A 63 16.84 12.12 3.52
C ARG A 63 17.93 11.61 4.47
N ASP A 64 18.11 10.29 4.57
CA ASP A 64 19.25 9.63 5.25
C ASP A 64 20.56 9.67 4.44
N HIS A 65 20.73 10.68 3.58
CA HIS A 65 21.94 10.97 2.78
C HIS A 65 22.71 12.13 3.40
#